data_AF-A0A9X2DT88-F1
#
_entry.id   AF-A0A9X2DT88-F1
#
_cell.length_a   1.000
_cell.length_b   1.000
_cell.length_c   1.000
_cell.angle_alpha   90.00
_cell.angle_beta   90.00
_cell.angle_gamma   90.00
#
_symmetry.space_group_name_H-M   'P 1'
#
loop_
_entity.id
_entity.type
_entity.pdbx_description
1 polymer ?
#
loop_
_entity_poly.entity_id
_entity_poly.type
_entity_poly.pdbx_seq_one_letter_code
_entity_poly.pdbx_strand_id
1 'polypeptide(L)'
;MTGCPANLPLTHAPGQQHDTPFQAVVVEAHHCHQPQAFYAQLRQQGLTAIHFIPQLAAGDAALWGEFLCAVFHRWVREDIGRINILLFSETLSAWCGETLTQPGAPAANSTCYGCPWLR
;
A
#
# COMPACT_ATOMS: atom_id res chain seq x y z
N MET A 1 13.16 -21.35 40.88
CA MET A 1 12.28 -20.16 40.89
C MET A 1 11.68 -20.00 39.51
N THR A 2 10.37 -20.28 39.46
CA THR A 2 9.34 -19.92 38.47
C THR A 2 9.66 -20.05 36.98
N GLY A 3 9.28 -21.21 36.44
CA GLY A 3 8.85 -21.32 35.04
C GLY A 3 7.53 -20.58 34.83
N CYS A 4 7.39 -19.98 33.65
CA CYS A 4 6.19 -19.28 33.22
C CYS A 4 5.15 -20.31 32.72
N PRO A 5 3.90 -20.29 33.19
CA PRO A 5 2.82 -21.09 32.61
C PRO A 5 2.24 -20.40 31.37
N ALA A 6 1.76 -21.25 30.46
CA ALA A 6 1.14 -20.92 29.19
C ALA A 6 -0.28 -20.29 29.32
N ASN A 7 -0.77 -19.82 28.17
CA ASN A 7 -2.16 -19.46 27.85
C ASN A 7 -2.70 -18.14 28.41
N LEU A 8 -2.64 -17.10 27.56
CA LEU A 8 -3.76 -16.14 27.47
C LEU A 8 -4.54 -16.41 26.17
N PRO A 9 -5.87 -16.45 26.22
CA PRO A 9 -6.70 -16.67 25.05
C PRO A 9 -6.58 -15.49 24.07
N LEU A 10 -6.48 -15.82 22.78
CA LEU A 10 -6.65 -14.89 21.67
C LEU A 10 -8.03 -14.23 21.80
N THR A 11 -8.07 -13.05 22.42
CA THR A 11 -9.23 -12.18 22.28
C THR A 11 -9.00 -11.43 20.98
N HIS A 12 -9.60 -11.95 19.90
CA HIS A 12 -9.77 -11.22 18.66
C HIS A 12 -10.31 -9.83 19.00
N ALA A 13 -9.51 -8.79 18.77
CA ALA A 13 -10.01 -7.44 18.74
C ALA A 13 -11.02 -7.35 17.57
N PRO A 14 -12.28 -6.97 17.81
CA PRO A 14 -13.26 -6.85 16.75
C PRO A 14 -13.02 -5.55 15.97
N GLY A 15 -12.85 -5.68 14.65
CA GLY A 15 -12.78 -4.57 13.69
C GLY A 15 -11.39 -3.93 13.63
N GLN A 16 -10.71 -3.81 12.49
CA GLN A 16 -11.29 -3.33 11.23
C GLN A 16 -10.73 -4.12 10.04
N GLN A 17 -11.51 -5.10 9.55
CA GLN A 17 -11.58 -5.29 8.11
C GLN A 17 -12.19 -4.00 7.56
N HIS A 18 -11.35 -3.07 7.08
CA HIS A 18 -11.82 -2.11 6.10
C HIS A 18 -11.87 -2.85 4.78
N ASP A 19 -12.99 -3.54 4.54
CA ASP A 19 -13.42 -3.94 3.20
C ASP A 19 -13.88 -2.69 2.41
N THR A 20 -13.12 -1.60 2.52
CA THR A 20 -13.26 -0.45 1.62
C THR A 20 -12.36 -0.79 0.45
N PRO A 21 -12.93 -1.13 -0.72
CA PRO A 21 -12.12 -1.40 -1.88
C PRO A 21 -11.26 -0.17 -2.15
N PHE A 22 -9.96 -0.37 -2.35
CA PHE A 22 -9.09 0.72 -2.76
C PHE A 22 -9.66 1.35 -4.02
N GLN A 23 -9.88 2.66 -3.99
CA GLN A 23 -10.37 3.37 -5.14
C GLN A 23 -9.24 3.45 -6.18
N ALA A 24 -9.49 2.89 -7.36
CA ALA A 24 -8.58 3.01 -8.49
C ALA A 24 -8.53 4.48 -8.96
N VAL A 25 -7.36 5.10 -8.89
CA VAL A 25 -7.11 6.46 -9.34
C VAL A 25 -6.15 6.40 -10.52
N VAL A 26 -6.63 6.77 -11.70
CA VAL A 26 -5.81 6.79 -12.91
C VAL A 26 -4.86 7.99 -12.84
N VAL A 27 -3.57 7.73 -13.04
CA VAL A 27 -2.53 8.75 -13.07
C VAL A 27 -2.01 8.92 -14.48
N GLU A 28 -2.51 9.93 -15.16
CA GLU A 28 -2.01 10.41 -16.46
C GLU A 28 -0.76 11.28 -16.32
N ALA A 29 -0.02 11.44 -17.43
CA ALA A 29 1.24 12.21 -17.48
C ALA A 29 1.11 13.65 -16.94
N HIS A 30 -0.02 14.30 -17.17
CA HIS A 30 -0.22 15.68 -16.72
C HIS A 30 -0.27 15.80 -15.18
N HIS A 31 -0.77 14.78 -14.47
CA HIS A 31 -0.77 14.73 -13.00
C HIS A 31 0.66 14.64 -12.44
N CYS A 32 1.57 14.01 -13.18
CA CYS A 32 2.97 13.85 -12.78
C CYS A 32 3.77 15.16 -12.79
N HIS A 33 3.30 16.21 -13.49
CA HIS A 33 3.93 17.53 -13.46
C HIS A 33 3.63 18.30 -12.17
N GLN A 34 2.56 17.96 -11.44
CA GLN A 34 2.18 18.60 -10.17
C GLN A 34 1.73 17.56 -9.12
N PRO A 35 2.60 16.61 -8.74
CA PRO A 35 2.21 15.44 -7.95
C PRO A 35 1.71 15.80 -6.55
N GLN A 36 2.29 16.81 -5.89
CA GLN A 36 1.84 17.21 -4.55
C GLN A 36 0.47 17.89 -4.58
N ALA A 37 0.17 18.65 -5.65
CA ALA A 37 -1.11 19.32 -5.83
C ALA A 37 -2.20 18.29 -6.14
N PHE A 38 -1.91 17.33 -7.03
CA PHE A 38 -2.80 16.22 -7.31
C PHE A 38 -3.12 15.42 -6.05
N TYR A 39 -2.10 15.04 -5.28
CA TYR A 39 -2.34 14.33 -4.02
C TYR A 39 -3.13 15.18 -3.01
N ALA A 40 -2.87 16.49 -2.91
CA ALA A 40 -3.65 17.40 -2.07
C ALA A 40 -5.15 17.39 -2.44
N GLN A 41 -5.46 17.36 -3.73
CA GLN A 41 -6.82 17.30 -4.23
C GLN A 41 -7.52 16.00 -3.79
N LEU A 42 -6.85 14.85 -3.91
CA LEU A 42 -7.41 13.56 -3.46
C LEU A 42 -7.72 13.59 -1.96
N ARG A 43 -6.84 14.21 -1.16
CA ARG A 43 -7.06 14.43 0.28
C ARG A 43 -8.29 15.32 0.54
N GLN A 44 -8.43 16.42 -0.20
CA GLN A 44 -9.58 17.33 -0.07
C GLN A 44 -10.90 16.68 -0.49
N GLN A 45 -10.85 15.74 -1.43
CA GLN A 45 -11.98 14.93 -1.85
C GLN A 45 -12.35 13.83 -0.85
N GLY A 46 -11.55 13.65 0.22
CA GLY A 46 -11.81 12.68 1.28
C GLY A 46 -11.42 11.25 0.94
N LEU A 47 -10.57 11.03 -0.07
CA LEU A 47 -10.09 9.68 -0.39
C LEU A 47 -9.12 9.20 0.69
N THR A 48 -9.45 8.05 1.29
CA THR A 48 -8.64 7.42 2.35
C THR A 48 -8.10 6.05 1.98
N ALA A 49 -8.55 5.45 0.86
CA ALA A 49 -8.02 4.19 0.33
C ALA A 49 -7.82 4.32 -1.18
N ILE A 50 -6.57 4.42 -1.63
CA ILE A 50 -6.19 4.79 -3.00
C ILE A 50 -5.29 3.70 -3.62
N HIS A 51 -5.62 3.28 -4.83
CA HIS A 51 -4.75 2.48 -5.68
C HIS A 51 -4.45 3.26 -6.96
N PHE A 52 -3.22 3.76 -7.09
CA PHE A 52 -2.83 4.46 -8.31
C PHE A 52 -2.60 3.50 -9.47
N ILE A 53 -3.22 3.81 -10.62
CA ILE A 53 -3.05 3.08 -11.88
C ILE A 53 -2.32 3.99 -12.87
N PRO A 54 -1.07 3.71 -13.23
CA PRO A 54 -0.35 4.55 -14.17
C PRO A 54 -0.95 4.40 -15.57
N GLN A 55 -1.39 5.51 -16.17
CA GLN A 55 -1.75 5.60 -17.58
C GLN A 55 -0.64 6.37 -18.31
N LEU A 56 0.50 5.69 -18.44
CA LEU A 56 1.75 6.23 -18.95
C LEU A 56 2.37 5.27 -19.97
N ALA A 57 3.19 5.79 -20.89
CA ALA A 57 3.96 4.92 -21.77
C ALA A 57 5.16 4.30 -21.03
N ALA A 58 5.69 3.18 -21.52
CA ALA A 58 6.87 2.55 -20.92
C ALA A 58 8.10 3.47 -20.85
N GLY A 59 8.22 4.40 -21.81
CA GLY A 59 9.27 5.43 -21.82
C GLY A 59 9.18 6.45 -20.68
N ASP A 60 8.02 6.55 -20.02
CA ASP A 60 7.75 7.51 -18.94
C ASP A 60 7.96 6.90 -17.54
N ALA A 61 8.68 5.79 -17.43
CA ALA A 61 8.92 5.12 -16.15
C ALA A 61 9.60 6.03 -15.12
N ALA A 62 10.51 6.91 -15.56
CA ALA A 62 11.14 7.90 -14.69
C ALA A 62 10.10 8.91 -14.12
N LEU A 63 9.18 9.38 -14.97
CA LEU A 63 8.11 10.30 -14.59
C LEU A 63 7.18 9.66 -13.54
N TRP A 64 6.87 8.38 -13.70
CA TRP A 64 6.11 7.61 -12.71
C TRP A 64 6.85 7.51 -11.37
N GLY A 65 8.15 7.23 -11.40
CA GLY A 65 8.99 7.17 -10.21
C GLY A 65 9.05 8.51 -9.46
N GLU A 66 9.22 9.61 -10.19
CA GLU A 66 9.21 10.97 -9.63
C GLU A 66 7.87 11.32 -8.98
N PHE A 67 6.75 10.98 -9.64
CA PHE A 67 5.41 11.12 -9.07
C PHE A 67 5.29 10.38 -7.74
N LEU A 68 5.66 9.09 -7.72
CA LEU A 68 5.57 8.28 -6.50
C LEU A 68 6.45 8.83 -5.38
N CYS A 69 7.68 9.25 -5.68
CA CYS A 69 8.58 9.84 -4.68
C CYS A 69 7.98 11.12 -4.07
N ALA A 70 7.42 11.99 -4.91
CA ALA A 70 6.81 13.24 -4.46
C ALA A 70 5.59 13.01 -3.56
N VAL A 71 4.72 12.05 -3.92
CA VAL A 71 3.56 11.69 -3.09
C VAL A 71 4.01 11.02 -1.79
N PHE A 72 4.95 10.07 -1.86
CA PHE A 72 5.48 9.36 -0.69
C PHE A 72 6.09 10.31 0.33
N HIS A 73 6.89 11.29 -0.12
CA HIS A 73 7.53 12.27 0.76
C HIS A 73 6.51 13.05 1.61
N ARG A 74 5.32 13.32 1.08
CA ARG A 74 4.24 13.96 1.85
C ARG A 74 3.51 12.95 2.72
N TRP A 75 3.10 11.83 2.13
CA TRP A 75 2.34 10.78 2.82
C TRP A 75 3.04 10.28 4.09
N VAL A 76 4.35 9.99 4.01
CA VAL A 76 5.12 9.43 5.13
C VAL A 76 5.17 10.37 6.34
N ARG A 77 5.04 11.69 6.12
CA ARG A 77 5.11 12.71 7.18
C ARG A 77 3.77 12.98 7.84
N GLU A 78 2.67 12.84 7.09
CA GLU A 78 1.37 13.41 7.49
C GLU A 78 0.25 12.37 7.57
N ASP A 79 0.32 11.29 6.79
CA ASP A 79 -0.87 10.53 6.40
C ASP A 79 -0.78 9.02 6.68
N ILE A 80 0.29 8.54 7.34
CA ILE A 80 0.38 7.15 7.82
C ILE A 80 -0.81 6.84 8.74
N GLY A 81 -1.53 5.76 8.44
CA GLY A 81 -2.73 5.33 9.17
C GLY A 81 -3.98 6.19 8.94
N ARG A 82 -3.88 7.28 8.16
CA ARG A 82 -5.02 8.16 7.80
C ARG A 82 -5.47 7.93 6.36
N ILE A 83 -4.51 7.78 5.45
CA ILE A 83 -4.76 7.51 4.04
C ILE A 83 -3.91 6.32 3.63
N ASN A 84 -4.56 5.27 3.14
CA ASN A 84 -3.91 4.06 2.66
C ASN A 84 -3.69 4.19 1.15
N ILE A 85 -2.44 4.37 0.75
CA ILE A 85 -2.03 4.26 -0.66
C ILE A 85 -1.50 2.84 -0.81
N LEU A 86 -2.19 1.98 -1.58
CA LEU A 86 -1.96 0.54 -1.62
C LEU A 86 -0.46 0.18 -1.67
N LEU A 87 0.25 0.73 -2.65
CA LEU A 87 1.68 0.49 -2.83
C LEU A 87 2.53 0.84 -1.60
N PHE A 88 2.26 1.97 -0.95
CA PHE A 88 3.04 2.43 0.21
C PHE A 88 2.66 1.68 1.47
N SER A 89 1.36 1.48 1.69
CA SER A 89 0.83 0.74 2.83
C SER A 89 1.32 -0.70 2.85
N GLU A 90 1.25 -1.43 1.72
CA GLU A 90 1.75 -2.80 1.64
C GLU A 90 3.27 -2.88 1.85
N THR A 91 4.02 -1.93 1.27
CA THR A 91 5.47 -1.86 1.46
C THR A 91 5.84 -1.61 2.92
N LEU A 92 5.14 -0.68 3.59
CA LEU A 92 5.37 -0.37 5.00
C LEU A 92 5.00 -1.54 5.91
N SER A 93 3.84 -2.19 5.69
CA SER A 93 3.42 -3.39 6.42
C SER A 93 4.47 -4.50 6.30
N ALA A 94 4.92 -4.79 5.08
CA ALA A 94 5.97 -5.79 4.86
C ALA A 94 7.27 -5.43 5.59
N TRP A 95 7.67 -4.14 5.58
CA TRP A 95 8.86 -3.68 6.30
C TRP A 95 8.70 -3.82 7.83
N CYS A 96 7.50 -3.57 8.36
CA CYS A 96 7.18 -3.77 9.77
C CYS A 96 7.11 -5.26 10.19
N GLY A 97 7.28 -6.19 9.25
CA GLY A 97 7.20 -7.63 9.51
C GLY A 97 5.76 -8.16 9.58
N GLU A 98 4.78 -7.38 9.13
CA GLU A 98 3.43 -7.89 8.92
C GLU A 98 3.44 -8.81 7.71
N THR A 99 3.02 -10.05 7.89
CA THR A 99 2.79 -10.96 6.77
C THR A 99 1.73 -10.31 5.88
N LEU A 100 2.01 -10.17 4.57
CA LEU A 100 0.98 -9.88 3.58
C LEU A 100 0.00 -11.07 3.55
N THR A 101 -0.91 -11.12 4.52
CA THR A 101 -1.98 -12.10 4.56
C THR A 101 -2.98 -11.72 3.49
N GLN A 102 -2.74 -12.14 2.26
CA GLN A 102 -3.84 -12.35 1.34
C GLN A 102 -4.74 -13.43 1.96
N PRO A 103 -6.03 -13.16 2.22
CA PRO A 103 -6.96 -14.19 2.65
C PRO A 103 -6.99 -15.28 1.58
N GLY A 104 -6.39 -16.43 1.86
CA GLY A 104 -6.30 -17.57 0.92
C GLY A 104 -4.97 -17.74 0.18
N ALA A 105 -3.96 -16.89 0.39
CA ALA A 105 -2.61 -17.18 -0.12
C ALA A 105 -1.88 -18.14 0.83
N PRO A 106 -1.25 -19.22 0.33
CA PRO A 106 -0.38 -20.04 1.17
C PRO A 106 0.77 -19.18 1.69
N ALA A 107 1.17 -19.40 2.95
CA ALA A 107 2.31 -18.74 3.55
C ALA A 107 3.51 -18.78 2.58
N ALA A 108 4.10 -17.62 2.30
CA ALA A 108 5.19 -17.47 1.36
C ALA A 108 6.36 -18.40 1.75
N ASN A 109 6.42 -19.57 1.11
CA ASN A 109 7.67 -20.26 0.92
C ASN A 109 8.45 -19.47 -0.14
N SER A 110 9.78 -19.40 0.00
CA SER A 110 10.67 -18.51 -0.77
C SER A 110 10.82 -18.86 -2.26
N THR A 111 9.74 -19.23 -2.91
CA THR A 111 9.72 -19.73 -4.27
C THR A 111 8.53 -19.13 -5.00
N CYS A 112 8.82 -18.18 -5.89
CA CYS A 112 7.87 -17.63 -6.86
C CYS A 112 7.48 -18.71 -7.88
N TYR A 113 6.73 -19.72 -7.47
CA TYR A 113 6.17 -20.72 -8.37
C TYR A 113 4.99 -20.12 -9.12
N GLY A 114 5.25 -19.30 -10.13
CA GLY A 114 4.17 -18.88 -11.03
C GLY A 114 4.31 -17.57 -11.79
N CYS A 115 5.46 -16.89 -11.77
CA CYS A 115 5.63 -15.68 -12.60
C CYS A 115 5.68 -16.07 -14.09
N PRO A 116 4.70 -15.66 -14.94
CA PRO A 116 4.69 -15.98 -16.37
C PRO A 116 5.84 -15.32 -17.14
N TRP A 117 6.44 -14.27 -16.55
CA TRP A 117 7.52 -13.46 -17.11
C TRP A 117 8.91 -14.11 -17.03
N LEU A 118 9.02 -15.29 -16.42
CA LEU A 118 10.25 -16.06 -16.25
C LEU A 118 10.32 -17.28 -17.20
N ARG A 119 9.48 -17.31 -18.24
CA ARG A 119 9.46 -18.35 -19.27
C ARG A 119 9.94 -17.82 -20.61
#